data_AF-A0A923VVM4-F1
#
_entry.id   AF-A0A923VVM4-F1
#
_cell.length_a   1.000
_cell.length_b   1.000
_cell.length_c   1.000
_cell.angle_alpha   90.00
_cell.angle_beta   90.00
_cell.angle_gamma   90.00
#
_symmetry.space_group_name_H-M   'P 1'
#
loop_
_entity.id
_entity.type
_entity.pdbx_description
1 polymer ?
#
loop_
_entity_poly.entity_id
_entity_poly.type
_entity_poly.pdbx_seq_one_letter_code
_entity_poly.pdbx_strand_id
1 'polypeptide(L)'
;MKRMYKAMLGAAAALAAAAVLVACGGSDTPAAAAASTTITGSAVKGPVNGATVNVYRVDAGGVKGALLATTTTGTGGSYNVTLTGYTGDVLIEVTGGTYTDEATGATRPLSETLRVATTSGAGGGTITGIVTPLTTVAYSLGQVGGTGGVTLATYNAALSSIASQFNLGTTNLVTTLPSVTGTTNAYGLMLRAVSQYVANGGTLNTFLNWTSPSSFQVAFSTAYGTINGTPISFTFNANGVTITGTGAGGGGGSGTCGITARGTVQGFPIDINYCVSGLPGSCDAGNSSLTQSLSAAGSAGGAANLTYTYAPSCAAGAMNITLQ
;
A
#
# COMPACT_ATOMS: atom_id res chain seq x y z
N MET A 1 93.44 -10.51 -18.52
CA MET A 1 94.58 -9.61 -18.25
C MET A 1 94.05 -8.22 -17.96
N LYS A 2 94.41 -7.68 -16.79
CA LYS A 2 94.66 -6.26 -16.47
C LYS A 2 93.58 -5.25 -16.91
N ARG A 3 92.73 -4.82 -15.99
CA ARG A 3 92.97 -3.63 -15.13
C ARG A 3 92.95 -2.31 -15.90
N MET A 4 91.98 -1.49 -15.52
CA MET A 4 92.16 -0.06 -15.21
C MET A 4 92.50 0.87 -16.37
N TYR A 5 91.47 1.56 -16.86
CA TYR A 5 91.48 3.01 -17.07
C TYR A 5 90.06 3.47 -16.69
N LYS A 6 89.77 3.95 -15.46
CA LYS A 6 90.10 5.30 -14.96
C LYS A 6 90.08 6.32 -16.11
N ALA A 7 89.33 7.40 -16.10
CA ALA A 7 88.42 8.04 -15.16
C ALA A 7 88.02 9.30 -15.93
N MET A 8 86.76 9.73 -15.91
CA MET A 8 86.38 11.15 -15.92
C MET A 8 84.85 11.30 -16.06
N LEU A 9 84.27 11.97 -15.05
CA LEU A 9 83.21 12.99 -15.12
C LEU A 9 81.87 12.62 -15.79
N GLY A 10 80.69 12.77 -15.20
CA GLY A 10 80.24 13.33 -13.91
C GLY A 10 78.76 12.93 -13.73
N ALA A 11 78.36 12.55 -12.52
CA ALA A 11 77.49 13.33 -11.64
C ALA A 11 76.03 13.53 -12.14
N ALA A 12 75.13 12.60 -11.74
CA ALA A 12 73.71 12.84 -11.43
C ALA A 12 73.14 11.54 -10.82
N ALA A 13 73.28 11.37 -9.51
CA ALA A 13 72.23 11.66 -8.52
C ALA A 13 71.19 10.53 -8.42
N ALA A 14 71.33 9.78 -7.33
CA ALA A 14 70.61 8.59 -6.90
C ALA A 14 69.09 8.76 -6.80
N LEU A 15 68.35 7.72 -7.19
CA LEU A 15 67.05 7.41 -6.58
C LEU A 15 66.98 5.90 -6.29
N ALA A 16 66.99 5.60 -4.99
CA ALA A 16 67.12 4.28 -4.42
C ALA A 16 65.82 3.46 -4.54
N ALA A 17 66.00 2.16 -4.69
CA ALA A 17 64.99 1.13 -4.55
C ALA A 17 64.51 1.02 -3.09
N ALA A 18 63.20 0.95 -2.90
CA ALA A 18 62.58 0.39 -1.70
C ALA A 18 61.28 -0.33 -2.11
N ALA A 19 61.41 -1.62 -2.43
CA ALA A 19 60.30 -2.55 -2.44
C ALA A 19 59.94 -2.88 -0.99
N VAL A 20 58.84 -2.32 -0.49
CA VAL A 20 58.24 -2.73 0.78
C VAL A 20 56.99 -3.53 0.44
N LEU A 21 57.05 -4.83 0.70
CA LEU A 21 55.86 -5.67 0.85
C LEU A 21 55.07 -5.15 2.05
N VAL A 22 53.92 -4.53 1.82
CA VAL A 22 52.91 -4.35 2.87
C VAL A 22 52.04 -5.60 2.88
N ALA A 23 52.32 -6.43 3.86
CA ALA A 23 51.52 -7.57 4.26
C ALA A 23 50.24 -7.11 4.98
N CYS A 24 49.14 -7.80 4.68
CA CYS A 24 47.98 -8.08 5.54
C CYS A 24 47.56 -6.97 6.54
N GLY A 25 46.68 -6.08 6.09
CA GLY A 25 45.76 -5.34 6.95
C GLY A 25 44.36 -5.89 6.75
N GLY A 26 44.05 -7.04 7.37
CA GLY A 26 42.67 -7.50 7.50
C GLY A 26 41.94 -6.51 8.40
N SER A 27 41.20 -5.57 7.79
CA SER A 27 40.34 -4.66 8.51
C SER A 27 39.17 -5.48 9.07
N ASP A 28 39.26 -5.85 10.34
CA ASP A 28 38.15 -6.30 11.18
C ASP A 28 37.18 -5.13 11.42
N THR A 29 36.72 -4.46 10.36
CA THR A 29 35.51 -3.65 10.44
C THR A 29 34.37 -4.63 10.70
N PRO A 30 33.68 -4.56 11.86
CA PRO A 30 32.49 -5.37 12.08
C PRO A 30 31.56 -5.11 10.90
N ALA A 31 31.09 -6.17 10.24
CA ALA A 31 30.05 -6.03 9.24
C ALA A 31 28.92 -5.21 9.87
N ALA A 32 28.53 -4.11 9.22
CA ALA A 32 27.48 -3.24 9.74
C ALA A 32 26.25 -4.10 10.05
N ALA A 33 25.77 -4.03 11.29
CA ALA A 33 24.61 -4.81 11.71
C ALA A 33 23.45 -4.52 10.75
N ALA A 34 22.82 -5.58 10.24
CA ALA A 34 21.68 -5.42 9.35
C ALA A 34 20.59 -4.60 10.07
N ALA A 35 20.12 -3.54 9.43
CA ALA A 35 19.09 -2.69 10.00
C ALA A 35 17.83 -3.52 10.30
N SER A 36 17.24 -3.29 11.47
CA SER A 36 16.02 -3.96 11.91
C SER A 36 14.86 -2.97 11.98
N THR A 37 13.73 -3.35 11.41
CA THR A 37 12.47 -2.60 11.49
C THR A 37 11.47 -3.37 12.35
N THR A 38 10.98 -2.73 13.39
CA THR A 38 9.90 -3.25 14.23
C THR A 38 8.56 -2.75 13.72
N ILE A 39 7.66 -3.66 13.41
CA ILE A 39 6.28 -3.38 13.04
C ILE A 39 5.41 -3.57 14.28
N THR A 40 4.69 -2.52 14.65
CA THR A 40 3.70 -2.55 15.73
C THR A 40 2.31 -2.29 15.17
N GLY A 41 1.28 -2.79 15.83
CA GLY A 41 -0.09 -2.48 15.43
C GLY A 41 -1.13 -3.22 16.25
N SER A 42 -2.38 -3.11 15.80
CA SER A 42 -3.49 -3.90 16.34
C SER A 42 -4.40 -4.38 15.23
N ALA A 43 -4.96 -5.57 15.37
CA ALA A 43 -6.06 -6.07 14.56
C ALA A 43 -7.41 -5.75 15.21
N VAL A 44 -8.27 -5.01 14.52
CA VAL A 44 -9.54 -4.51 15.08
C VAL A 44 -10.72 -4.67 14.11
N LYS A 45 -11.65 -5.56 14.50
CA LYS A 45 -13.06 -5.68 14.05
C LYS A 45 -13.96 -5.78 15.31
N GLY A 46 -13.49 -5.14 16.39
CA GLY A 46 -13.42 -5.68 17.75
C GLY A 46 -11.97 -6.13 17.98
N PRO A 47 -11.30 -5.82 19.10
CA PRO A 47 -9.92 -6.26 19.31
C PRO A 47 -9.78 -7.77 19.10
N VAL A 48 -9.03 -8.18 18.07
CA VAL A 48 -8.95 -9.60 17.67
C VAL A 48 -7.80 -10.25 18.42
N ASN A 49 -8.11 -11.07 19.43
CA ASN A 49 -7.11 -11.74 20.26
C ASN A 49 -6.78 -13.13 19.70
N GLY A 50 -5.51 -13.55 19.77
CA GLY A 50 -5.06 -14.89 19.37
C GLY A 50 -5.08 -15.14 17.87
N ALA A 51 -5.10 -14.09 17.04
CA ALA A 51 -5.00 -14.21 15.59
C ALA A 51 -3.55 -14.38 15.16
N THR A 52 -3.32 -15.10 14.05
CA THR A 52 -2.01 -15.19 13.42
C THR A 52 -1.77 -13.94 12.58
N VAL A 53 -0.60 -13.31 12.75
CA VAL A 53 -0.15 -12.17 11.96
C VAL A 53 1.02 -12.61 11.10
N ASN A 54 0.87 -12.52 9.79
CA ASN A 54 1.90 -12.84 8.81
C ASN A 54 2.34 -11.58 8.06
N VAL A 55 3.65 -11.35 7.97
CA VAL A 55 4.24 -10.23 7.23
C VAL A 55 4.93 -10.76 5.99
N TYR A 56 4.48 -10.33 4.82
CA TYR A 56 5.03 -10.73 3.53
C TYR A 56 5.74 -9.55 2.87
N ARG A 57 6.80 -9.84 2.10
CA ARG A 57 7.35 -8.84 1.17
C ARG A 57 6.36 -8.56 0.05
N VAL A 58 6.38 -7.35 -0.48
CA VAL A 58 5.64 -6.96 -1.69
C VAL A 58 6.66 -6.52 -2.73
N ASP A 59 6.53 -7.00 -3.97
CA ASP A 59 7.42 -6.58 -5.06
C ASP A 59 7.01 -5.23 -5.65
N ALA A 60 7.80 -4.72 -6.60
CA ALA A 60 7.53 -3.43 -7.24
C ALA A 60 6.21 -3.39 -8.03
N GLY A 61 5.68 -4.56 -8.42
CA GLY A 61 4.37 -4.68 -9.07
C GLY A 61 3.21 -4.82 -8.08
N GLY A 62 3.47 -4.75 -6.77
CA GLY A 62 2.45 -4.92 -5.73
C GLY A 62 2.11 -6.38 -5.44
N VAL A 63 2.87 -7.34 -5.96
CA VAL A 63 2.55 -8.77 -5.80
C VAL A 63 3.08 -9.27 -4.46
N LYS A 64 2.24 -9.99 -3.72
CA LYS A 64 2.60 -10.65 -2.47
C LYS A 64 3.70 -11.70 -2.72
N GLY A 65 4.81 -11.57 -2.01
CA GLY A 65 5.97 -12.46 -2.12
C GLY A 65 6.18 -13.35 -0.88
N ALA A 66 7.45 -13.63 -0.59
CA ALA A 66 7.85 -14.48 0.54
C ALA A 66 7.39 -13.93 1.90
N LEU A 67 7.05 -14.86 2.80
CA LEU A 67 6.83 -14.60 4.22
C LEU A 67 8.15 -14.15 4.86
N LEU A 68 8.13 -13.02 5.54
CA LEU A 68 9.27 -12.43 6.24
C LEU A 68 9.26 -12.75 7.73
N ALA A 69 8.07 -12.72 8.34
CA ALA A 69 7.91 -12.98 9.77
C ALA A 69 6.46 -13.34 10.13
N THR A 70 6.29 -14.00 11.27
CA THR A 70 4.99 -14.36 11.86
C THR A 70 4.98 -14.02 13.34
N THR A 71 3.84 -13.57 13.84
CA THR A 71 3.57 -13.37 15.28
C THR A 71 2.08 -13.65 15.55
N THR A 72 1.62 -13.44 16.79
CA THR A 72 0.21 -13.56 17.16
C THR A 72 -0.29 -12.30 17.84
N THR A 73 -1.58 -11.97 17.67
CA THR A 73 -2.18 -10.86 18.40
C THR A 73 -2.40 -11.21 19.88
N GLY A 74 -2.04 -10.28 20.76
CA GLY A 74 -2.29 -10.35 22.20
C GLY A 74 -3.52 -9.54 22.60
N THR A 75 -3.57 -9.15 23.88
CA THR A 75 -4.65 -8.32 24.44
C THR A 75 -4.83 -7.02 23.66
N GLY A 76 -6.08 -6.62 23.42
CA GLY A 76 -6.38 -5.43 22.63
C GLY A 76 -6.09 -5.61 21.13
N GLY A 77 -5.93 -6.87 20.68
CA GLY A 77 -5.55 -7.20 19.30
C GLY A 77 -4.14 -6.76 18.92
N SER A 78 -3.32 -6.36 19.88
CA SER A 78 -1.99 -5.80 19.65
C SER A 78 -1.01 -6.84 19.13
N TYR A 79 -0.08 -6.43 18.28
CA TYR A 79 1.02 -7.29 17.82
C TYR A 79 2.31 -6.48 17.64
N ASN A 80 3.43 -7.20 17.71
CA ASN A 80 4.76 -6.67 17.49
C ASN A 80 5.59 -7.74 16.76
N VAL A 81 6.28 -7.35 15.69
CA VAL A 81 7.14 -8.22 14.89
C VAL A 81 8.34 -7.46 14.35
N THR A 82 9.53 -8.05 14.43
CA THR A 82 10.78 -7.43 13.95
C THR A 82 11.22 -8.07 12.64
N LEU A 83 11.47 -7.25 11.63
CA LEU A 83 12.09 -7.61 10.37
C LEU A 83 13.57 -7.26 10.42
N THR A 84 14.45 -8.23 10.20
CA THR A 84 15.91 -8.01 10.18
C THR A 84 16.42 -8.08 8.75
N GLY A 85 17.14 -7.04 8.30
CA GLY A 85 17.75 -7.02 6.97
C GLY A 85 16.75 -6.91 5.81
N TYR A 86 15.54 -6.43 6.06
CA TYR A 86 14.53 -6.20 5.02
C TYR A 86 14.10 -4.73 4.93
N THR A 87 14.17 -4.19 3.72
CA THR A 87 13.69 -2.86 3.34
C THR A 87 12.82 -2.99 2.10
N GLY A 88 11.67 -2.33 2.10
CA GLY A 88 10.68 -2.41 1.04
C GLY A 88 9.26 -2.49 1.58
N ASP A 89 8.32 -2.59 0.65
CA ASP A 89 6.90 -2.67 0.96
C ASP A 89 6.55 -4.04 1.55
N VAL A 90 5.68 -4.02 2.54
CA VAL A 90 5.20 -5.22 3.23
C VAL A 90 3.69 -5.25 3.26
N LEU A 91 3.15 -6.46 3.17
CA LEU A 91 1.74 -6.76 3.41
C LEU A 91 1.63 -7.53 4.71
N ILE A 92 0.79 -7.04 5.60
CA ILE A 92 0.48 -7.68 6.87
C ILE A 92 -0.92 -8.30 6.74
N GLU A 93 -1.01 -9.62 6.88
CA GLU A 93 -2.26 -10.38 6.89
C GLU A 93 -2.54 -10.90 8.29
N VAL A 94 -3.77 -10.71 8.77
CA VAL A 94 -4.24 -11.23 10.06
C VAL A 94 -5.39 -12.20 9.84
N THR A 95 -5.28 -13.40 10.39
CA THR A 95 -6.28 -14.48 10.25
C THR A 95 -6.51 -15.23 11.56
N GLY A 96 -7.74 -15.73 11.75
CA GLY A 96 -8.13 -16.48 12.94
C GLY A 96 -8.24 -15.61 14.20
N GLY A 97 -8.21 -16.25 15.36
CA GLY A 97 -8.48 -15.58 16.64
C GLY A 97 -9.95 -15.25 16.82
N THR A 98 -10.25 -14.48 17.88
CA THR A 98 -11.62 -14.12 18.25
C THR A 98 -11.72 -12.67 18.67
N TYR A 99 -12.89 -12.07 18.44
CA TYR A 99 -13.22 -10.71 18.87
C TYR A 99 -14.61 -10.66 19.49
N THR A 100 -14.87 -9.65 20.32
CA THR A 100 -16.24 -9.32 20.75
C THR A 100 -16.88 -8.45 19.69
N ASP A 101 -17.97 -8.92 19.10
CA ASP A 101 -18.71 -8.18 18.09
C ASP A 101 -19.47 -7.01 18.72
N GLU A 102 -19.29 -5.82 18.17
CA GLU A 102 -19.74 -4.57 18.80
C GLU A 102 -21.24 -4.34 18.73
N ALA A 103 -21.92 -4.96 17.76
CA ALA A 103 -23.36 -4.90 17.58
C ALA A 103 -24.09 -5.91 18.46
N THR A 104 -23.56 -7.13 18.57
CA THR A 104 -24.25 -8.23 19.25
C THR A 104 -23.73 -8.51 20.66
N GLY A 105 -22.54 -8.01 21.02
CA GLY A 105 -21.85 -8.32 22.28
C GLY A 105 -21.31 -9.76 22.36
N ALA A 106 -21.51 -10.57 21.32
CA ALA A 106 -21.10 -11.97 21.29
C ALA A 106 -19.63 -12.11 20.87
N THR A 107 -18.94 -13.10 21.43
CA THR A 107 -17.61 -13.51 20.93
C THR A 107 -17.76 -14.22 19.59
N ARG A 108 -17.00 -13.78 18.59
CA ARG A 108 -17.00 -14.31 17.22
C ARG A 108 -15.58 -14.67 16.76
N PRO A 109 -15.40 -15.75 16.00
CA PRO A 109 -14.14 -16.00 15.31
C PRO A 109 -13.96 -15.01 14.15
N LEU A 110 -12.73 -14.57 13.90
CA LEU A 110 -12.40 -13.87 12.65
C LEU A 110 -12.17 -14.93 11.56
N SER A 111 -13.10 -15.04 10.61
CA SER A 111 -13.07 -16.06 9.55
C SER A 111 -12.37 -15.56 8.28
N GLU A 112 -12.28 -14.24 8.12
CA GLU A 112 -11.74 -13.54 6.98
C GLU A 112 -10.31 -13.07 7.24
N THR A 113 -9.54 -12.88 6.17
CA THR A 113 -8.22 -12.25 6.27
C THR A 113 -8.33 -10.74 6.26
N LEU A 114 -7.89 -10.09 7.33
CA LEU A 114 -7.72 -8.65 7.36
C LEU A 114 -6.31 -8.27 6.88
N ARG A 115 -6.19 -7.12 6.21
CA ARG A 115 -4.97 -6.69 5.52
C ARG A 115 -4.63 -5.23 5.79
N VAL A 116 -3.34 -4.93 5.83
CA VAL A 116 -2.79 -3.57 5.75
C VAL A 116 -1.42 -3.65 5.06
N ALA A 117 -1.10 -2.68 4.20
CA ALA A 117 0.23 -2.55 3.61
C ALA A 117 0.97 -1.33 4.18
N THR A 118 2.28 -1.42 4.30
CA THR A 118 3.18 -0.35 4.78
C THR A 118 4.60 -0.57 4.25
N THR A 119 5.56 0.28 4.59
CA THR A 119 6.95 0.20 4.10
C THR A 119 7.94 0.10 5.25
N SER A 120 8.82 -0.90 5.19
CA SER A 120 10.01 -0.99 6.02
C SER A 120 11.12 -0.13 5.42
N GLY A 121 11.57 0.91 6.14
CA GLY A 121 12.61 1.83 5.69
C GLY A 121 14.04 1.27 5.83
N ALA A 122 14.99 1.84 5.09
CA ALA A 122 16.40 1.43 5.07
C ALA A 122 17.15 1.70 6.38
N GLY A 123 16.67 2.64 7.20
CA GLY A 123 17.28 3.01 8.48
C GLY A 123 16.85 2.15 9.67
N GLY A 124 15.99 1.16 9.48
CA GLY A 124 15.32 0.46 10.57
C GLY A 124 14.31 1.37 11.28
N GLY A 125 13.97 1.02 12.53
CA GLY A 125 13.10 1.82 13.39
C GLY A 125 11.77 1.15 13.70
N THR A 126 10.75 1.94 14.06
CA THR A 126 9.40 1.43 14.33
C THR A 126 8.41 1.98 13.32
N ILE A 127 7.62 1.11 12.72
CA ILE A 127 6.49 1.46 11.84
C ILE A 127 5.20 0.89 12.42
N THR A 128 4.07 1.51 12.05
CA THR A 128 2.74 1.08 12.50
C THR A 128 1.95 0.45 11.35
N GLY A 129 1.21 -0.62 11.65
CA GLY A 129 0.24 -1.25 10.76
C GLY A 129 -1.05 -1.61 11.50
N ILE A 130 -2.00 -0.69 11.58
CA ILE A 130 -3.32 -1.00 12.12
C ILE A 130 -4.11 -1.81 11.09
N VAL A 131 -4.56 -3.00 11.48
CA VAL A 131 -5.24 -3.95 10.59
C VAL A 131 -6.74 -3.92 10.90
N THR A 132 -7.56 -3.44 9.96
CA THR A 132 -9.02 -3.33 10.14
C THR A 132 -9.77 -3.75 8.88
N PRO A 133 -11.10 -3.91 8.95
CA PRO A 133 -11.93 -4.01 7.77
C PRO A 133 -11.71 -2.88 6.75
N LEU A 134 -11.50 -1.64 7.17
CA LEU A 134 -11.32 -0.50 6.24
C LEU A 134 -9.96 -0.54 5.53
N THR A 135 -8.88 -0.90 6.23
CA THR A 135 -7.58 -1.10 5.57
C THR A 135 -7.62 -2.28 4.61
N THR A 136 -8.40 -3.31 4.92
CA THR A 136 -8.61 -4.45 4.03
C THR A 136 -9.41 -4.06 2.79
N VAL A 137 -10.47 -3.27 2.94
CA VAL A 137 -11.21 -2.70 1.82
C VAL A 137 -10.30 -1.86 0.93
N ALA A 138 -9.45 -1.00 1.51
CA ALA A 138 -8.49 -0.22 0.75
C ALA A 138 -7.49 -1.11 -0.01
N TYR A 139 -7.08 -2.24 0.57
CA TYR A 139 -6.27 -3.23 -0.13
C TYR A 139 -7.03 -3.84 -1.32
N SER A 140 -8.30 -4.23 -1.11
CA SER A 140 -9.16 -4.76 -2.18
C SER A 140 -9.36 -3.77 -3.33
N LEU A 141 -9.60 -2.49 -3.01
CA LEU A 141 -9.76 -1.40 -3.97
C LEU A 141 -8.46 -1.04 -4.68
N GLY A 142 -7.32 -1.23 -4.02
CA GLY A 142 -5.99 -1.02 -4.61
C GLY A 142 -5.60 -2.06 -5.68
N GLN A 143 -6.37 -3.14 -5.84
CA GLN A 143 -6.19 -4.14 -6.90
C GLN A 143 -6.77 -3.63 -8.23
N VAL A 144 -5.99 -2.84 -8.95
CA VAL A 144 -6.43 -2.30 -10.25
C VAL A 144 -6.51 -3.43 -11.28
N GLY A 145 -7.62 -3.50 -12.05
CA GLY A 145 -7.83 -4.52 -13.08
C GLY A 145 -8.21 -5.91 -12.55
N GLY A 146 -8.58 -6.05 -11.27
CA GLY A 146 -9.15 -7.27 -10.69
C GLY A 146 -8.19 -8.45 -10.49
N THR A 147 -6.95 -8.37 -11.01
CA THR A 147 -5.92 -9.42 -10.91
C THR A 147 -4.49 -8.87 -10.70
N GLY A 148 -4.32 -7.54 -10.67
CA GLY A 148 -3.02 -6.89 -10.45
C GLY A 148 -2.58 -6.89 -8.98
N GLY A 149 -1.27 -6.77 -8.76
CA GLY A 149 -0.72 -6.55 -7.42
C GLY A 149 -1.16 -5.19 -6.83
N VAL A 150 -1.08 -5.07 -5.50
CA VAL A 150 -1.39 -3.85 -4.76
C VAL A 150 -0.09 -3.16 -4.39
N THR A 151 0.24 -2.08 -5.10
CA THR A 151 1.38 -1.23 -4.75
C THR A 151 1.03 -0.32 -3.57
N LEU A 152 2.01 0.19 -2.84
CA LEU A 152 1.74 1.16 -1.79
C LEU A 152 1.07 2.44 -2.33
N ALA A 153 1.36 2.80 -3.58
CA ALA A 153 0.73 3.96 -4.23
C ALA A 153 -0.79 3.75 -4.45
N THR A 154 -1.19 2.62 -5.06
CA THR A 154 -2.62 2.31 -5.26
C THR A 154 -3.33 2.10 -3.94
N TYR A 155 -2.65 1.50 -2.96
CA TYR A 155 -3.17 1.31 -1.61
C TYR A 155 -3.41 2.65 -0.89
N ASN A 156 -2.46 3.59 -0.91
CA ASN A 156 -2.60 4.90 -0.26
C ASN A 156 -3.69 5.77 -0.92
N ALA A 157 -3.84 5.69 -2.24
CA ALA A 157 -4.95 6.31 -2.96
C ALA A 157 -6.30 5.72 -2.53
N ALA A 158 -6.39 4.39 -2.44
CA ALA A 158 -7.57 3.69 -1.94
C ALA A 158 -7.87 4.05 -0.47
N LEU A 159 -6.87 4.14 0.39
CA LEU A 159 -7.04 4.58 1.79
C LEU A 159 -7.63 5.98 1.89
N SER A 160 -7.15 6.92 1.07
CA SER A 160 -7.66 8.30 1.03
C SER A 160 -9.12 8.34 0.58
N SER A 161 -9.46 7.53 -0.42
CA SER A 161 -10.83 7.38 -0.91
C SER A 161 -11.76 6.76 0.13
N ILE A 162 -11.33 5.70 0.81
CA ILE A 162 -12.08 5.11 1.91
C ILE A 162 -12.25 6.12 3.05
N ALA A 163 -11.19 6.83 3.44
CA ALA A 163 -11.31 7.88 4.47
C ALA A 163 -12.34 8.96 4.07
N SER A 164 -12.38 9.37 2.80
CA SER A 164 -13.38 10.31 2.29
C SER A 164 -14.79 9.72 2.29
N GLN A 165 -14.98 8.51 1.74
CA GLN A 165 -16.27 7.83 1.62
C GLN A 165 -16.91 7.54 2.98
N PHE A 166 -16.09 7.32 4.02
CA PHE A 166 -16.52 7.11 5.40
C PHE A 166 -16.51 8.38 6.26
N ASN A 167 -16.30 9.57 5.68
CA ASN A 167 -16.25 10.86 6.38
C ASN A 167 -15.23 10.91 7.54
N LEU A 168 -14.08 10.24 7.37
CA LEU A 168 -12.99 10.16 8.36
C LEU A 168 -11.97 11.31 8.24
N GLY A 169 -12.20 12.28 7.34
CA GLY A 169 -11.33 13.43 7.15
C GLY A 169 -9.90 13.02 6.79
N THR A 170 -8.91 13.57 7.48
CA THR A 170 -7.48 13.29 7.28
C THR A 170 -6.95 12.14 8.14
N THR A 171 -7.83 11.31 8.71
CA THR A 171 -7.42 10.18 9.55
C THR A 171 -6.57 9.19 8.76
N ASN A 172 -5.36 8.91 9.25
CA ASN A 172 -4.50 7.88 8.66
C ASN A 172 -4.91 6.50 9.19
N LEU A 173 -5.62 5.73 8.37
CA LEU A 173 -6.17 4.43 8.76
C LEU A 173 -5.10 3.36 9.06
N VAL A 174 -3.86 3.55 8.60
CA VAL A 174 -2.72 2.63 8.82
C VAL A 174 -2.08 2.88 10.18
N THR A 175 -2.17 4.09 10.74
CA THR A 175 -1.49 4.46 11.99
C THR A 175 -2.44 4.81 13.13
N THR A 176 -3.68 5.17 12.84
CA THR A 176 -4.68 5.53 13.85
C THR A 176 -5.35 4.28 14.41
N LEU A 177 -5.22 4.06 15.73
CA LEU A 177 -5.93 2.99 16.43
C LEU A 177 -7.42 3.34 16.56
N PRO A 178 -8.35 2.53 16.03
CA PRO A 178 -9.78 2.72 16.26
C PRO A 178 -10.15 2.36 17.70
N SER A 179 -11.02 3.17 18.31
CA SER A 179 -11.61 2.89 19.62
C SER A 179 -13.07 2.45 19.43
N VAL A 180 -13.35 1.17 19.60
CA VAL A 180 -14.69 0.56 19.37
C VAL A 180 -15.48 0.29 20.64
N THR A 181 -14.86 0.50 21.81
CA THR A 181 -15.46 0.36 23.15
C THR A 181 -15.19 1.60 23.98
N GLY A 182 -16.06 1.90 24.96
CA GLY A 182 -15.90 3.09 25.81
C GLY A 182 -16.05 4.38 24.99
N THR A 183 -15.10 5.31 25.13
CA THR A 183 -15.06 6.53 24.32
C THR A 183 -14.62 6.21 22.89
N THR A 184 -15.60 6.09 21.99
CA THR A 184 -15.38 5.72 20.58
C THR A 184 -14.92 6.92 19.75
N ASN A 185 -13.90 6.74 18.90
CA ASN A 185 -13.47 7.74 17.91
C ASN A 185 -14.19 7.53 16.57
N ALA A 186 -14.08 8.50 15.65
CA ALA A 186 -14.76 8.44 14.34
C ALA A 186 -14.45 7.14 13.56
N TYR A 187 -13.20 6.69 13.59
CA TYR A 187 -12.80 5.42 12.97
C TYR A 187 -13.49 4.21 13.65
N GLY A 188 -13.54 4.19 14.98
CA GLY A 188 -14.25 3.17 15.73
C GLY A 188 -15.76 3.16 15.50
N LEU A 189 -16.39 4.33 15.33
CA LEU A 189 -17.81 4.41 14.95
C LEU A 189 -18.08 3.73 13.60
N MET A 190 -17.16 3.83 12.64
CA MET A 190 -17.27 3.12 11.36
C MET A 190 -17.13 1.60 11.54
N LEU A 191 -16.18 1.14 12.36
CA LEU A 191 -16.02 -0.30 12.59
C LEU A 191 -17.21 -0.91 13.35
N ARG A 192 -17.81 -0.17 14.27
CA ARG A 192 -19.09 -0.52 14.90
C ARG A 192 -20.20 -0.64 13.85
N ALA A 193 -20.29 0.30 12.92
CA ALA A 193 -21.25 0.21 11.81
C ALA A 193 -20.99 -1.00 10.90
N VAL A 194 -19.74 -1.41 10.68
CA VAL A 194 -19.42 -2.68 9.98
C VAL A 194 -19.98 -3.88 10.75
N SER A 195 -19.81 -3.92 12.07
CA SER A 195 -20.41 -4.96 12.92
C SER A 195 -21.93 -4.99 12.79
N GLN A 196 -22.59 -3.83 12.88
CA GLN A 196 -24.03 -3.74 12.77
C GLN A 196 -24.53 -4.11 11.37
N TYR A 197 -23.78 -3.79 10.31
CA TYR A 197 -24.09 -4.20 8.94
C TYR A 197 -24.14 -5.72 8.81
N VAL A 198 -23.16 -6.42 9.42
CA VAL A 198 -23.15 -7.89 9.47
C VAL A 198 -24.29 -8.42 10.34
N ALA A 199 -24.55 -7.81 11.49
CA ALA A 199 -25.68 -8.19 12.35
C ALA A 199 -27.05 -8.02 11.66
N ASN A 200 -27.17 -7.07 10.74
CA ASN A 200 -28.36 -6.83 9.93
C ASN A 200 -28.51 -7.80 8.73
N GLY A 201 -27.65 -8.82 8.62
CA GLY A 201 -27.72 -9.83 7.56
C GLY A 201 -26.74 -9.61 6.40
N GLY A 202 -25.93 -8.54 6.44
CA GLY A 202 -24.76 -8.42 5.57
C GLY A 202 -23.68 -9.45 5.89
N THR A 203 -22.66 -9.56 5.06
CA THR A 203 -21.48 -10.38 5.37
C THR A 203 -20.21 -9.54 5.41
N LEU A 204 -19.28 -9.90 6.28
CA LEU A 204 -17.98 -9.22 6.35
C LEU A 204 -17.23 -9.42 5.03
N ASN A 205 -17.24 -10.61 4.44
CA ASN A 205 -16.62 -10.86 3.14
C ASN A 205 -17.15 -9.92 2.02
N THR A 206 -18.47 -9.69 1.92
CA THR A 206 -19.02 -8.73 0.95
C THR A 206 -18.50 -7.31 1.20
N PHE A 207 -18.39 -6.92 2.48
CA PHE A 207 -17.83 -5.62 2.85
C PHE A 207 -16.35 -5.53 2.45
N LEU A 208 -15.53 -6.53 2.79
CA LEU A 208 -14.09 -6.52 2.54
C LEU A 208 -13.72 -6.53 1.05
N ASN A 209 -14.51 -7.20 0.20
CA ASN A 209 -14.22 -7.29 -1.23
C ASN A 209 -14.62 -6.04 -2.03
N TRP A 210 -15.46 -5.16 -1.46
CA TRP A 210 -15.84 -3.88 -2.05
C TRP A 210 -16.34 -3.94 -3.51
N THR A 211 -16.94 -5.05 -3.93
CA THR A 211 -17.31 -5.31 -5.34
C THR A 211 -18.51 -4.51 -5.84
N SER A 212 -19.44 -4.12 -4.97
CA SER A 212 -20.62 -3.31 -5.31
C SER A 212 -21.05 -2.45 -4.12
N PRO A 213 -20.23 -1.47 -3.71
CA PRO A 213 -20.45 -0.78 -2.45
C PRO A 213 -21.67 0.14 -2.45
N SER A 214 -22.10 0.62 -3.63
CA SER A 214 -23.36 1.35 -3.79
C SER A 214 -24.59 0.50 -3.44
N SER A 215 -24.54 -0.83 -3.66
CA SER A 215 -25.69 -1.70 -3.39
C SER A 215 -25.92 -1.92 -1.89
N PHE A 216 -24.91 -1.71 -1.05
CA PHE A 216 -25.05 -1.82 0.41
C PHE A 216 -24.97 -0.47 1.15
N GLN A 217 -24.83 0.65 0.45
CA GLN A 217 -24.72 1.99 1.05
C GLN A 217 -25.88 2.32 2.00
N VAL A 218 -27.13 2.04 1.58
CA VAL A 218 -28.32 2.25 2.42
C VAL A 218 -28.27 1.35 3.65
N ALA A 219 -27.95 0.07 3.47
CA ALA A 219 -27.84 -0.89 4.57
C ALA A 219 -26.75 -0.48 5.58
N PHE A 220 -25.62 0.06 5.10
CA PHE A 220 -24.55 0.56 5.96
C PHE A 220 -24.96 1.85 6.68
N SER A 221 -25.66 2.78 6.02
CA SER A 221 -26.21 3.99 6.65
C SER A 221 -27.19 3.65 7.78
N THR A 222 -28.09 2.69 7.53
CA THR A 222 -29.00 2.15 8.54
C THR A 222 -28.22 1.52 9.70
N ALA A 223 -27.24 0.66 9.40
CA ALA A 223 -26.40 0.03 10.41
C ALA A 223 -25.67 1.07 11.28
N TYR A 224 -25.10 2.11 10.68
CA TYR A 224 -24.48 3.21 11.39
C TYR A 224 -25.48 3.89 12.35
N GLY A 225 -26.67 4.22 11.86
CA GLY A 225 -27.71 4.84 12.69
C GLY A 225 -28.15 3.96 13.85
N THR A 226 -28.32 2.66 13.62
CA THR A 226 -28.72 1.70 14.66
C THR A 226 -27.72 1.62 15.80
N ILE A 227 -26.42 1.51 15.50
CA ILE A 227 -25.41 1.27 16.54
C ILE A 227 -24.83 2.56 17.15
N ASN A 228 -24.87 3.67 16.41
CA ASN A 228 -24.29 4.96 16.82
C ASN A 228 -25.35 6.03 17.14
N GLY A 229 -26.65 5.74 16.97
CA GLY A 229 -27.77 6.59 17.39
C GLY A 229 -28.32 7.52 16.30
N THR A 230 -27.47 8.07 15.44
CA THR A 230 -27.90 8.99 14.36
C THR A 230 -27.44 8.48 13.00
N PRO A 231 -28.35 8.19 12.05
CA PRO A 231 -27.97 7.82 10.70
C PRO A 231 -27.18 8.94 10.02
N ILE A 232 -26.15 8.56 9.27
CA ILE A 232 -25.47 9.47 8.35
C ILE A 232 -25.54 8.88 6.94
N SER A 233 -25.71 9.75 5.96
CA SER A 233 -25.65 9.34 4.56
C SER A 233 -24.19 9.14 4.15
N PHE A 234 -23.92 7.98 3.57
CA PHE A 234 -22.65 7.70 2.92
C PHE A 234 -22.84 7.77 1.41
N THR A 235 -21.76 8.07 0.68
CA THR A 235 -21.73 7.94 -0.78
C THR A 235 -20.58 7.01 -1.12
N PHE A 236 -20.90 5.76 -1.45
CA PHE A 236 -19.90 4.76 -1.79
C PHE A 236 -19.78 4.58 -3.30
N ASN A 237 -18.55 4.45 -3.79
CA ASN A 237 -18.27 4.17 -5.17
C ASN A 237 -17.31 2.97 -5.28
N ALA A 238 -17.52 2.16 -6.33
CA ALA A 238 -16.67 1.02 -6.65
C ALA A 238 -15.34 1.45 -7.30
N ASN A 239 -15.30 2.68 -7.84
CA ASN A 239 -14.24 3.15 -8.73
C ASN A 239 -13.29 4.13 -8.01
N GLY A 240 -13.16 4.01 -6.69
CA GLY A 240 -12.61 5.04 -5.83
C GLY A 240 -11.09 5.13 -5.76
N VAL A 241 -10.34 4.94 -6.84
CA VAL A 241 -8.89 5.25 -6.80
C VAL A 241 -8.70 6.66 -7.38
N THR A 242 -8.85 7.66 -6.51
CA THR A 242 -8.44 9.04 -6.80
C THR A 242 -6.94 9.14 -6.53
N ILE A 243 -6.12 9.34 -7.57
CA ILE A 243 -4.67 9.48 -7.42
C ILE A 243 -4.33 10.96 -7.48
N THR A 244 -4.01 11.54 -6.33
CA THR A 244 -3.49 12.91 -6.23
C THR A 244 -1.98 12.90 -6.52
N GLY A 245 -1.58 13.28 -7.73
CA GLY A 245 -0.19 13.60 -8.05
C GLY A 245 0.06 15.09 -7.85
N THR A 246 1.16 15.47 -7.19
CA THR A 246 1.61 16.89 -7.07
C THR A 246 2.16 17.45 -8.38
N GLY A 247 1.66 17.01 -9.53
CA GLY A 247 2.04 17.51 -10.85
C GLY A 247 1.53 18.93 -11.05
N ALA A 248 2.45 19.87 -11.27
CA ALA A 248 2.17 21.29 -11.39
C ALA A 248 1.01 21.61 -12.35
N GLY A 249 0.01 22.33 -11.85
CA GLY A 249 -1.04 22.96 -12.67
C GLY A 249 -2.40 22.95 -12.00
N GLY A 250 -2.63 23.91 -11.10
CA GLY A 250 -3.97 24.17 -10.58
C GLY A 250 -4.93 24.55 -11.70
N GLY A 251 -6.03 23.82 -11.80
CA GLY A 251 -7.15 24.14 -12.68
C GLY A 251 -8.22 23.06 -12.53
N GLY A 252 -9.38 23.43 -11.98
CA GLY A 252 -10.54 22.55 -11.85
C GLY A 252 -11.10 22.16 -13.21
N GLY A 253 -10.43 21.23 -13.88
CA GLY A 253 -10.85 20.71 -15.18
C GLY A 253 -12.02 19.74 -15.01
N SER A 254 -13.13 20.00 -15.70
CA SER A 254 -14.27 19.08 -15.77
C SER A 254 -14.12 18.00 -16.85
N GLY A 255 -12.93 17.90 -17.47
CA GLY A 255 -12.67 17.00 -18.58
C GLY A 255 -12.72 15.53 -18.18
N THR A 256 -13.25 14.71 -19.09
CA THR A 256 -13.23 13.24 -19.02
C THR A 256 -12.39 12.67 -20.15
N CYS A 257 -11.69 11.56 -19.89
CA CYS A 257 -10.89 10.84 -20.88
C CYS A 257 -11.07 9.34 -20.69
N GLY A 258 -11.64 8.69 -21.70
CA GLY A 258 -11.61 7.24 -21.82
C GLY A 258 -10.23 6.81 -22.31
N ILE A 259 -9.64 5.81 -21.67
CA ILE A 259 -8.37 5.23 -22.10
C ILE A 259 -8.56 3.73 -22.21
N THR A 260 -8.18 3.15 -23.34
CA THR A 260 -8.10 1.71 -23.50
C THR A 260 -6.63 1.30 -23.58
N ALA A 261 -6.21 0.44 -22.67
CA ALA A 261 -4.87 -0.14 -22.65
C ALA A 261 -4.95 -1.57 -23.18
N ARG A 262 -4.26 -1.84 -24.31
CA ARG A 262 -4.21 -3.16 -24.96
C ARG A 262 -2.79 -3.63 -25.11
N GLY A 263 -2.53 -4.90 -24.84
CA GLY A 263 -1.21 -5.47 -25.10
C GLY A 263 -0.97 -6.73 -24.29
N THR A 264 0.29 -7.02 -23.99
CA THR A 264 0.66 -8.20 -23.20
C THR A 264 1.56 -7.83 -22.02
N VAL A 265 1.24 -8.37 -20.85
CA VAL A 265 2.07 -8.27 -19.64
C VAL A 265 2.44 -9.68 -19.22
N GLN A 266 3.75 -9.98 -19.18
CA GLN A 266 4.26 -11.32 -18.85
C GLN A 266 3.62 -12.46 -19.70
N GLY A 267 3.31 -12.17 -20.97
CA GLY A 267 2.70 -13.12 -21.90
C GLY A 267 1.17 -13.23 -21.84
N PHE A 268 0.51 -12.51 -20.93
CA PHE A 268 -0.95 -12.48 -20.83
C PHE A 268 -1.53 -11.28 -21.56
N PRO A 269 -2.54 -11.47 -22.44
CA PRO A 269 -3.22 -10.36 -23.09
C PRO A 269 -4.04 -9.56 -22.07
N ILE A 270 -3.93 -8.23 -22.15
CA ILE A 270 -4.75 -7.30 -21.38
C ILE A 270 -5.57 -6.42 -22.33
N ASP A 271 -6.83 -6.14 -21.96
CA ASP A 271 -7.72 -5.17 -22.58
C ASP A 271 -8.49 -4.47 -21.47
N ILE A 272 -8.00 -3.30 -21.04
CA ILE A 272 -8.50 -2.59 -19.86
C ILE A 272 -8.97 -1.20 -20.26
N ASN A 273 -10.18 -0.85 -19.84
CA ASN A 273 -10.74 0.49 -20.02
C ASN A 273 -10.66 1.30 -18.72
N TYR A 274 -10.09 2.49 -18.81
CA TYR A 274 -10.04 3.50 -17.77
C TYR A 274 -10.91 4.69 -18.15
N CYS A 275 -11.46 5.36 -17.15
CA CYS A 275 -12.19 6.59 -17.27
C CYS A 275 -11.57 7.62 -16.34
N VAL A 276 -10.76 8.51 -16.89
CA VAL A 276 -10.13 9.56 -16.10
C VAL A 276 -11.03 10.80 -16.08
N SER A 277 -11.39 11.28 -14.89
CA SER A 277 -12.17 12.51 -14.70
C SER A 277 -11.35 13.56 -13.94
N GLY A 278 -11.67 14.85 -14.10
CA GLY A 278 -10.93 15.93 -13.42
C GLY A 278 -9.77 16.51 -14.24
N LEU A 279 -9.77 16.31 -15.56
CA LEU A 279 -8.62 16.63 -16.41
C LEU A 279 -8.48 18.12 -16.68
N PRO A 280 -7.32 18.75 -16.36
CA PRO A 280 -7.07 20.17 -16.65
C PRO A 280 -6.71 20.43 -18.12
N GLY A 281 -6.62 19.39 -18.96
CA GLY A 281 -6.12 19.47 -20.34
C GLY A 281 -6.76 18.44 -21.27
N SER A 282 -6.18 18.25 -22.46
CA SER A 282 -6.69 17.38 -23.51
C SER A 282 -6.52 15.88 -23.21
N CYS A 283 -7.41 15.05 -23.76
CA CYS A 283 -7.42 13.59 -23.62
C CYS A 283 -6.49 12.96 -24.66
N ASP A 284 -5.18 13.01 -24.41
CA ASP A 284 -4.16 12.46 -25.30
C ASP A 284 -2.89 12.05 -24.52
N ALA A 285 -2.01 11.31 -25.21
CA ALA A 285 -0.77 10.79 -24.65
C ALA A 285 0.23 11.88 -24.19
N GLY A 286 0.11 13.11 -24.69
CA GLY A 286 0.95 14.23 -24.30
C GLY A 286 0.59 14.84 -22.95
N ASN A 287 -0.57 14.48 -22.39
CA ASN A 287 -1.02 14.97 -21.10
C ASN A 287 -0.29 14.24 -19.95
N SER A 288 0.65 14.94 -19.31
CA SER A 288 1.47 14.40 -18.21
C SER A 288 0.63 13.93 -17.02
N SER A 289 -0.50 14.57 -16.73
CA SER A 289 -1.42 14.17 -15.65
C SER A 289 -2.11 12.84 -15.97
N LEU A 290 -2.45 12.59 -17.25
CA LEU A 290 -2.97 11.28 -17.68
C LEU A 290 -1.91 10.20 -17.55
N THR A 291 -0.70 10.46 -18.07
CA THR A 291 0.38 9.47 -18.08
C THR A 291 0.82 9.10 -16.66
N GLN A 292 0.86 10.06 -15.72
CA GLN A 292 1.14 9.81 -14.31
C GLN A 292 0.01 9.03 -13.60
N SER A 293 -1.23 9.32 -13.93
CA SER A 293 -2.38 8.67 -13.30
C SER A 293 -2.58 7.25 -13.81
N LEU A 294 -2.25 7.01 -15.08
CA LEU A 294 -2.28 5.70 -15.70
C LEU A 294 -1.15 4.81 -15.17
N SER A 295 0.05 5.37 -14.97
CA SER A 295 1.17 4.66 -14.33
C SER A 295 0.89 4.33 -12.87
N ALA A 296 0.26 5.25 -12.13
CA ALA A 296 -0.14 5.03 -10.75
C ALA A 296 -1.35 4.09 -10.62
N ALA A 297 -2.24 4.01 -11.62
CA ALA A 297 -3.32 3.03 -11.71
C ALA A 297 -2.86 1.64 -12.17
N GLY A 298 -1.55 1.35 -12.16
CA GLY A 298 -1.04 -0.01 -12.32
C GLY A 298 -1.12 -0.60 -13.75
N SER A 299 -1.73 0.07 -14.73
CA SER A 299 -1.32 -0.15 -16.12
C SER A 299 0.04 0.49 -16.26
N ALA A 300 1.09 -0.31 -16.40
CA ALA A 300 2.45 0.15 -16.58
C ALA A 300 2.54 1.30 -17.60
N GLY A 301 2.46 2.54 -17.12
CA GLY A 301 2.70 3.72 -17.94
C GLY A 301 4.15 3.63 -18.37
N GLY A 302 4.36 3.33 -19.65
CA GLY A 302 5.68 3.05 -20.21
C GLY A 302 6.08 1.57 -20.35
N ALA A 303 5.19 0.59 -20.14
CA ALA A 303 5.49 -0.77 -20.62
C ALA A 303 5.51 -0.78 -22.15
N ALA A 304 6.64 -1.16 -22.74
CA ALA A 304 6.86 -1.15 -24.19
C ALA A 304 5.85 -2.01 -24.99
N ASN A 305 5.11 -2.90 -24.33
CA ASN A 305 4.19 -3.85 -24.93
C ASN A 305 2.71 -3.47 -24.81
N LEU A 306 2.41 -2.25 -24.34
CA LEU A 306 1.04 -1.74 -24.21
C LEU A 306 0.79 -0.57 -25.17
N THR A 307 -0.28 -0.70 -25.95
CA THR A 307 -0.85 0.34 -26.80
C THR A 307 -1.97 1.04 -26.05
N TYR A 308 -1.91 2.36 -25.97
CA TYR A 308 -2.92 3.20 -25.34
C TYR A 308 -3.71 3.96 -26.40
N THR A 309 -5.04 3.85 -26.35
CA THR A 309 -5.95 4.66 -27.17
C THR A 309 -6.79 5.55 -26.28
N TYR A 310 -6.93 6.81 -26.68
CA TYR A 310 -7.61 7.86 -25.92
C TYR A 310 -8.92 8.24 -26.61
N ALA A 311 -9.98 8.42 -25.84
CA ALA A 311 -11.31 8.76 -26.32
C ALA A 311 -11.92 9.88 -25.45
N PRO A 312 -12.65 10.83 -26.04
CA PRO A 312 -13.28 11.92 -25.29
C PRO A 312 -14.43 11.45 -24.38
N SER A 313 -14.86 10.19 -24.52
CA SER A 313 -15.89 9.55 -23.69
C SER A 313 -15.36 8.27 -23.06
N CYS A 314 -15.90 7.93 -21.89
CA CYS A 314 -15.54 6.71 -21.18
C CYS A 314 -16.31 5.50 -21.73
N ALA A 315 -15.61 4.38 -21.92
CA ALA A 315 -16.26 3.11 -22.21
C ALA A 315 -17.14 2.67 -21.02
N ALA A 316 -18.25 1.99 -21.32
CA ALA A 316 -19.11 1.43 -20.29
C ALA A 316 -18.33 0.40 -19.45
N GLY A 317 -18.44 0.49 -18.12
CA GLY A 317 -17.71 -0.40 -17.20
C GLY A 317 -16.21 -0.09 -17.06
N ALA A 318 -15.75 1.07 -17.57
CA ALA A 318 -14.38 1.52 -17.36
C ALA A 318 -14.09 1.81 -15.87
N MET A 319 -12.84 1.55 -15.46
CA MET A 319 -12.37 1.87 -14.12
C MET A 319 -12.19 3.39 -13.99
N ASN A 320 -12.85 4.04 -13.04
CA ASN A 320 -12.68 5.48 -12.89
C ASN A 320 -11.38 5.80 -12.16
N ILE A 321 -10.71 6.84 -12.64
CA ILE A 321 -9.60 7.51 -11.98
C ILE A 321 -10.00 8.97 -11.89
N THR A 322 -10.08 9.52 -10.70
CA THR A 322 -10.38 10.95 -10.53
C THR A 322 -9.10 11.70 -10.21
N LEU A 323 -8.83 12.76 -10.96
CA LEU A 323 -7.78 13.72 -10.71
C LEU A 323 -8.37 14.84 -9.85
N GLN A 324 -7.67 15.19 -8.77
CA GLN A 324 -7.99 16.35 -7.93
C GLN A 324 -6.83 17.35 -7.99
#